data_AF-A0A3E2GUU5-F1
#
_entry.id   AF-A0A3E2GUU5-F1
#
_cell.length_a   1.000
_cell.length_b   1.000
_cell.length_c   1.000
_cell.angle_alpha   90.00
_cell.angle_beta   90.00
_cell.angle_gamma   90.00
#
_symmetry.space_group_name_H-M   'P 1'
#
loop_
_entity.id
_entity.type
_entity.pdbx_description
1 polymer ?
#
loop_
_entity_poly.entity_id
_entity_poly.type
_entity_poly.pdbx_seq_one_letter_code
_entity_poly.pdbx_strand_id
1 'polypeptide(L)'
;MKNSVIIQFLGTLAILAGNASAFYGQLSLDEECSEGCNTVLNILDHHAGSTYTCGAVNPSFCTHEGACKVLCQETSKGGYNWNAEFWQTSDGCHNINFEGAFGGAGHGYCCGGAPCNIGA
;
A
#
# COMPACT_ATOMS: atom_id res chain seq x y z
N MET A 1 -28.02 51.86 -33.26
CA MET A 1 -28.23 50.81 -32.23
C MET A 1 -27.69 49.51 -32.80
N LYS A 2 -26.50 49.05 -32.38
CA LYS A 2 -25.92 47.76 -32.79
C LYS A 2 -25.59 47.00 -31.52
N ASN A 3 -26.34 45.92 -31.29
CA ASN A 3 -26.25 45.11 -30.09
C ASN A 3 -24.97 44.28 -30.09
N SER A 4 -24.24 44.37 -28.97
CA SER A 4 -23.13 43.51 -28.60
C SER A 4 -23.62 42.09 -28.33
N VAL A 5 -22.89 41.09 -28.80
CA VAL A 5 -22.92 39.73 -28.23
C VAL A 5 -21.48 39.29 -28.02
N ILE A 6 -21.02 39.40 -26.78
CA ILE A 6 -19.73 38.86 -26.32
C ILE A 6 -20.01 37.42 -25.87
N ILE A 7 -19.49 36.44 -26.61
CA ILE A 7 -19.55 35.02 -26.25
C ILE A 7 -18.37 34.73 -25.33
N GLN A 8 -18.63 34.59 -24.03
CA GLN A 8 -17.63 34.12 -23.06
C GLN A 8 -17.55 32.60 -23.11
N PHE A 9 -16.48 32.06 -23.71
CA PHE A 9 -16.07 30.67 -23.54
C PHE A 9 -15.35 30.53 -22.19
N LEU A 10 -16.11 30.24 -21.13
CA LEU A 10 -15.54 29.75 -19.87
C LEU A 10 -15.35 28.23 -20.01
N GLY A 11 -14.17 27.83 -20.47
CA GLY A 11 -13.73 26.44 -20.46
C GLY A 11 -13.52 25.99 -19.01
N THR A 12 -14.38 25.10 -18.52
CA THR A 12 -14.20 24.40 -17.25
C THR A 12 -12.97 23.49 -17.33
N LEU A 13 -11.87 23.94 -16.73
CA LEU A 13 -10.77 23.06 -16.32
C LEU A 13 -11.30 22.15 -15.20
N ALA A 14 -11.73 20.95 -15.56
CA ALA A 14 -11.94 19.87 -14.60
C ALA A 14 -10.56 19.41 -14.10
N ILE A 15 -10.07 20.05 -13.05
CA ILE A 15 -8.94 19.54 -12.28
C ILE A 15 -9.46 18.26 -11.61
N LEU A 16 -9.09 17.10 -12.16
CA LEU A 16 -9.18 15.84 -11.41
C LEU A 16 -8.24 16.00 -10.22
N ALA A 17 -8.78 16.41 -9.08
CA ALA A 17 -8.12 16.25 -7.80
C ALA A 17 -8.00 14.73 -7.55
N GLY A 18 -6.93 14.13 -8.08
CA GLY A 18 -6.53 12.80 -7.67
C GLY A 18 -6.23 12.87 -6.18
N ASN A 19 -6.95 12.11 -5.37
CA ASN A 19 -6.58 11.90 -3.97
C ASN A 19 -5.12 11.44 -4.00
N ALA A 20 -4.20 12.26 -3.49
CA ALA A 20 -2.83 11.82 -3.35
C ALA A 20 -2.87 10.60 -2.42
N SER A 21 -2.44 9.45 -2.92
CA SER A 21 -2.22 8.27 -2.07
C SER A 21 -1.26 8.69 -0.96
N ALA A 22 -1.63 8.46 0.29
CA ALA A 22 -0.75 8.69 1.43
C ALA A 22 0.46 7.75 1.41
N PHE A 23 0.34 6.61 0.72
CA PHE A 23 1.40 5.66 0.46
C PHE A 23 1.39 5.17 -0.99
N TYR A 24 2.57 5.06 -1.60
CA TYR A 24 2.76 4.34 -2.86
C TYR A 24 4.02 3.49 -2.78
N GLY A 25 3.87 2.20 -3.06
CA GLY A 25 4.94 1.24 -2.82
C GLY A 25 4.73 -0.11 -3.47
N GLN A 26 5.52 -1.08 -3.02
CA GLN A 26 5.46 -2.46 -3.45
C GLN A 26 5.41 -3.38 -2.25
N LEU A 27 4.56 -4.40 -2.35
CA LEU A 27 4.46 -5.51 -1.42
C LEU A 27 5.14 -6.73 -2.03
N SER A 28 6.03 -7.39 -1.28
CA SER A 28 6.58 -8.70 -1.64
C SER A 28 6.40 -9.71 -0.51
N LEU A 29 6.40 -10.99 -0.89
CA LEU A 29 6.42 -12.12 0.02
C LEU A 29 7.65 -12.93 -0.32
N ASP A 30 8.59 -13.00 0.62
CA ASP A 30 9.87 -13.69 0.43
C ASP A 30 9.96 -14.87 1.40
N GLU A 31 10.73 -15.90 1.05
CA GLU A 31 10.95 -17.04 1.94
C GLU A 31 12.28 -16.86 2.69
N GLU A 32 12.22 -16.88 4.03
CA GLU A 32 13.40 -16.87 4.90
C GLU A 32 13.55 -18.20 5.63
N CYS A 33 14.67 -18.89 5.41
CA CYS A 33 14.91 -20.26 5.91
C CYS A 33 16.05 -20.35 6.95
N SER A 34 16.02 -19.53 8.00
CA SER A 34 17.05 -19.58 9.05
C SER A 34 16.85 -20.73 10.05
N GLU A 35 15.62 -20.99 10.50
CA GLU A 35 15.25 -22.09 11.41
C GLU A 35 13.91 -22.71 10.99
N GLY A 36 13.86 -23.15 9.73
CA GLY A 36 12.61 -23.44 9.01
C GLY A 36 12.25 -22.29 8.09
N CYS A 37 11.52 -22.60 7.01
CA CYS A 37 11.15 -21.63 5.99
C CYS A 37 9.87 -20.91 6.39
N ASN A 38 9.97 -19.60 6.60
CA ASN A 38 8.84 -18.73 6.85
C ASN A 38 8.64 -17.81 5.66
N THR A 39 7.39 -17.57 5.27
CA THR A 39 7.08 -16.48 4.34
C THR A 39 7.10 -15.18 5.13
N VAL A 40 7.87 -14.21 4.67
CA VAL A 40 8.06 -12.90 5.30
C VAL A 40 7.47 -11.84 4.38
N LEU A 41 6.71 -10.93 4.97
CA LEU A 41 6.15 -9.78 4.26
C LEU A 41 7.18 -8.66 4.19
N ASN A 42 7.42 -8.12 3.01
CA ASN A 42 8.29 -6.96 2.81
C ASN A 42 7.55 -5.84 2.08
N ILE A 43 7.87 -4.60 2.44
CA ILE A 43 7.28 -3.38 1.88
C ILE A 43 8.40 -2.45 1.41
N LEU A 44 8.27 -1.96 0.17
CA LEU A 44 9.09 -0.88 -0.38
C LEU A 44 8.22 0.38 -0.50
N ASP A 45 8.60 1.44 0.20
CA ASP A 45 8.05 2.78 0.04
C ASP A 45 8.78 3.50 -1.10
N HIS A 46 8.10 3.72 -2.23
CA HIS A 46 8.70 4.41 -3.37
C HIS A 46 8.83 5.92 -3.16
N HIS A 47 8.06 6.51 -2.24
CA HIS A 47 8.12 7.93 -1.94
C HIS A 47 9.35 8.25 -1.07
N ALA A 48 9.54 7.54 0.03
CA ALA A 48 10.67 7.74 0.94
C ALA A 48 11.96 7.03 0.48
N GLY A 49 11.83 6.00 -0.37
CA GLY A 49 12.94 5.11 -0.70
C GLY A 49 13.31 4.15 0.44
N SER A 50 12.37 3.91 1.37
CA SER A 50 12.56 3.06 2.54
C SER A 50 12.06 1.63 2.29
N THR A 51 12.76 0.65 2.84
CA THR A 51 12.35 -0.77 2.86
C THR A 51 11.99 -1.21 4.26
N TYR A 52 11.00 -2.08 4.38
CA TYR A 52 10.51 -2.63 5.64
C TYR A 52 10.34 -4.14 5.56
N THR A 53 10.66 -4.82 6.66
CA THR A 53 10.39 -6.25 6.85
C THR A 53 9.34 -6.42 7.95
N CYS A 54 8.24 -7.08 7.62
CA CYS A 54 6.98 -7.12 8.37
C CYS A 54 6.69 -8.54 8.87
N GLY A 55 7.59 -9.11 9.66
CA GLY A 55 7.41 -10.41 10.32
C GLY A 55 7.05 -11.59 9.39
N ALA A 56 6.91 -12.76 9.99
CA ALA A 56 6.44 -13.95 9.29
C ALA A 56 4.91 -13.91 9.12
N VAL A 57 4.43 -14.23 7.93
CA VAL A 57 3.02 -14.38 7.59
C VAL A 57 2.81 -15.74 6.95
N ASN A 58 1.59 -16.29 7.09
CA ASN A 58 1.17 -17.41 6.25
C ASN A 58 -0.08 -16.99 5.48
N PRO A 59 0.05 -16.62 4.19
CA PRO A 59 -1.08 -16.12 3.40
C PRO A 59 -2.30 -17.06 3.41
N SER A 60 -2.10 -18.37 3.54
CA SER A 60 -3.20 -19.34 3.59
C SER A 60 -4.02 -19.26 4.89
N PHE A 61 -3.45 -18.70 5.96
CA PHE A 61 -4.12 -18.50 7.25
C PHE A 61 -4.49 -17.04 7.54
N CYS A 62 -3.80 -16.08 6.90
CA CYS A 62 -4.12 -14.66 7.00
C CYS A 62 -5.33 -14.34 6.09
N THR A 63 -6.54 -14.45 6.63
CA THR A 63 -7.79 -14.17 5.89
C THR A 63 -8.40 -12.84 6.34
N HIS A 64 -9.39 -12.31 5.62
CA HIS A 64 -10.02 -11.03 6.00
C HIS A 64 -10.60 -11.03 7.43
N GLU A 65 -11.18 -12.16 7.88
CA GLU A 65 -11.74 -12.31 9.23
C GLU A 65 -10.65 -12.61 10.29
N GLY A 66 -9.47 -13.05 9.85
CA GLY A 66 -8.34 -13.44 10.69
C GLY A 66 -7.04 -12.82 10.17
N ALA A 67 -7.04 -11.49 10.00
CA ALA A 67 -5.89 -10.79 9.45
C ALA A 67 -4.67 -10.97 10.37
N CYS A 68 -3.50 -11.19 9.76
CA CYS A 68 -2.26 -11.33 10.48
C CYS A 68 -1.75 -9.95 10.91
N LYS A 69 -1.64 -9.73 12.22
CA LYS A 69 -0.99 -8.54 12.77
C LYS A 69 0.53 -8.72 12.70
N VAL A 70 1.20 -7.77 12.08
CA VAL A 70 2.65 -7.80 11.90
C VAL A 70 3.28 -6.50 12.34
N LEU A 71 4.51 -6.60 12.88
CA LEU A 71 5.37 -5.45 13.13
C LEU A 71 6.33 -5.31 11.96
N CYS A 72 6.26 -4.17 11.27
CA CYS A 72 7.16 -3.78 10.21
C CYS A 72 8.32 -2.98 10.78
N GLN A 73 9.54 -3.39 10.46
CA GLN A 73 10.76 -2.71 10.85
C GLN A 73 11.50 -2.21 9.62
N GLU A 74 11.89 -0.94 9.62
CA GLU A 74 12.65 -0.38 8.53
C GLU A 74 14.06 -0.96 8.45
N THR A 75 14.40 -1.56 7.31
CA THR A 75 15.69 -2.21 7.06
C THR A 75 16.69 -1.32 6.33
N SER A 76 16.22 -0.23 5.72
CA SER A 76 17.07 0.68 4.96
C SER A 76 17.95 1.57 5.85
N LYS A 77 17.43 2.65 6.46
CA LYS A 77 18.22 3.61 7.27
C LYS A 77 17.49 4.33 8.41
N GLY A 78 16.15 4.40 8.43
CA GLY A 78 15.43 5.25 9.40
C GLY A 78 15.05 4.59 10.72
N GLY A 79 15.05 3.26 10.81
CA GLY A 79 14.64 2.52 12.02
C GLY A 79 13.17 2.77 12.42
N TYR A 80 12.35 3.26 11.49
CA TYR A 80 10.93 3.47 11.73
C TYR A 80 10.21 2.13 11.81
N ASN A 81 9.47 1.91 12.90
CA ASN A 81 8.68 0.71 13.11
C ASN A 81 7.20 1.06 13.17
N TRP A 82 6.36 0.21 12.59
CA TRP A 82 4.92 0.40 12.52
C TRP A 82 4.19 -0.94 12.46
N ASN A 83 2.92 -0.96 12.88
CA ASN A 83 2.09 -2.16 12.84
C ASN A 83 1.26 -2.19 11.57
N ALA A 84 0.92 -3.39 11.11
CA ALA A 84 0.04 -3.60 9.98
C ALA A 84 -0.87 -4.80 10.20
N GLU A 85 -1.98 -4.83 9.47
CA GLU A 85 -2.78 -6.04 9.27
C GLU A 85 -2.62 -6.50 7.83
N PHE A 86 -2.21 -7.75 7.64
CA PHE A 86 -2.09 -8.37 6.32
C PHE A 86 -3.09 -9.51 6.17
N TRP A 87 -3.73 -9.60 5.00
CA TRP A 87 -4.52 -10.76 4.63
C TRP A 87 -4.52 -11.00 3.12
N GLN A 88 -4.80 -12.24 2.74
CA GLN A 88 -5.07 -12.62 1.37
C GLN A 88 -6.55 -12.96 1.21
N THR A 89 -7.16 -12.48 0.13
CA THR A 89 -8.52 -12.86 -0.27
C THR A 89 -8.48 -14.10 -1.18
N SER A 90 -9.60 -14.82 -1.27
CA SER A 90 -9.69 -16.09 -2.02
C SER A 90 -9.53 -15.94 -3.53
N ASP A 91 -9.68 -14.72 -4.06
CA ASP A 91 -9.38 -14.34 -5.45
C ASP A 91 -7.90 -14.00 -5.68
N GLY A 92 -7.05 -14.16 -4.65
CA GLY A 92 -5.60 -13.99 -4.76
C GLY A 92 -5.13 -12.54 -4.62
N CYS A 93 -5.90 -11.67 -3.97
CA CYS A 93 -5.45 -10.32 -3.66
C CYS A 93 -4.77 -10.25 -2.29
N HIS A 94 -3.61 -9.63 -2.26
CA HIS A 94 -2.86 -9.25 -1.07
C HIS A 94 -3.37 -7.90 -0.58
N ASN A 95 -3.74 -7.84 0.68
CA ASN A 95 -4.29 -6.65 1.32
C ASN A 95 -3.43 -6.31 2.53
N ILE A 96 -3.24 -5.01 2.75
CA ILE A 96 -2.53 -4.48 3.91
C ILE A 96 -3.23 -3.24 4.44
N ASN A 97 -3.49 -3.21 5.73
CA ASN A 97 -3.87 -2.01 6.45
C ASN A 97 -2.65 -1.49 7.20
N PHE A 98 -2.26 -0.25 6.94
CA PHE A 98 -1.07 0.38 7.50
C PHE A 98 -1.25 0.85 8.95
N GLU A 99 -2.43 0.64 9.54
CA GLU A 99 -2.80 1.03 10.91
C GLU A 99 -2.41 2.48 11.27
N GLY A 100 -2.47 3.40 10.28
CA GLY A 100 -2.15 4.82 10.45
C GLY A 100 -0.69 5.23 10.19
N ALA A 101 0.17 4.32 9.71
CA ALA A 101 1.51 4.66 9.23
C ALA A 101 1.45 5.60 8.00
N PHE A 102 2.60 6.14 7.58
CA PHE A 102 2.74 6.95 6.36
C PHE A 102 1.79 8.17 6.29
N GLY A 103 1.64 8.89 7.41
CA GLY A 103 0.78 10.08 7.46
C GLY A 103 -0.71 9.77 7.51
N GLY A 104 -1.09 8.59 8.01
CA GLY A 104 -2.48 8.15 8.08
C GLY A 104 -2.93 7.35 6.86
N ALA A 105 -2.00 6.70 6.16
CA ALA A 105 -2.34 5.75 5.10
C ALA A 105 -3.25 4.65 5.67
N GLY A 106 -4.30 4.34 4.91
CA GLY A 106 -5.31 3.38 5.30
C GLY A 106 -4.99 2.00 4.76
N HIS A 107 -5.76 1.59 3.75
CA HIS A 107 -5.74 0.25 3.19
C HIS A 107 -5.17 0.27 1.76
N GLY A 108 -4.17 -0.58 1.51
CA GLY A 108 -3.62 -0.84 0.19
C GLY A 108 -3.81 -2.29 -0.21
N TYR A 109 -3.96 -2.55 -1.51
CA TYR A 109 -4.09 -3.91 -2.02
C TYR A 109 -3.50 -4.07 -3.42
N CYS A 110 -3.12 -5.30 -3.75
CA CYS A 110 -2.77 -5.72 -5.10
C CYS A 110 -3.17 -7.17 -5.33
N CYS A 111 -3.46 -7.53 -6.58
CA CYS A 111 -3.93 -8.86 -6.94
C CYS A 111 -2.94 -9.58 -7.86
N GLY A 112 -2.86 -10.90 -7.73
CA GLY A 112 -1.95 -11.73 -8.50
C GLY A 112 -0.70 -12.12 -7.70
N GLY A 113 0.42 -12.35 -8.38
CA GLY A 113 1.66 -12.73 -7.73
C GLY A 113 2.36 -11.55 -7.06
N ALA A 114 2.93 -11.78 -5.88
CA ALA A 114 3.92 -10.89 -5.30
C ALA A 114 5.29 -11.08 -6.01
N PRO A 115 6.11 -10.02 -6.18
CA PRO A 115 5.85 -8.66 -5.74
C PRO A 115 4.78 -7.93 -6.56
N CYS A 116 3.98 -7.08 -5.91
CA CYS A 116 2.99 -6.24 -6.58
C CYS A 116 2.89 -4.84 -5.98
N ASN A 117 2.58 -3.86 -6.83
CA ASN A 117 2.50 -2.45 -6.43
C ASN A 117 1.19 -2.17 -5.71
N ILE A 118 1.26 -1.42 -4.61
CA ILE A 118 0.11 -1.03 -3.78
C ILE A 118 0.08 0.48 -3.61
N GLY A 119 -1.12 1.04 -3.46
CA GLY A 119 -1.34 2.41 -3.04
C GLY A 119 -2.40 2.45 -1.95
N ALA A 120 -2.21 3.34 -0.96
CA ALA A 120 -3.13 3.58 0.16
C ALA A 120 -3.22 5.06 0.53
#